data_AF-A0A536JXS1-F1
#
_entry.id   AF-A0A536JXS1-F1
#
_cell.length_a   1.000
_cell.length_b   1.000
_cell.length_c   1.000
_cell.angle_alpha   90.00
_cell.angle_beta   90.00
_cell.angle_gamma   90.00
#
_symmetry.space_group_name_H-M   'P 1'
#
loop_
_entity.id
_entity.type
_entity.pdbx_description
1 polymer ?
#
loop_
_entity_poly.entity_id
_entity_poly.type
_entity_poly.pdbx_seq_one_letter_code
_entity_poly.pdbx_strand_id
1 'polypeptide(L)'
;MLKEIADLTERTTALLQSVAILRECTARTLDAIVSYGERISAPIVAAVLNHTGTKAEALSAEGLLITDDAFGHANPIVEETRSRASKELDSRLGYGVVPVVTGFIGSTVDGVTTTLGRGGSDYSAAVLAAAT
;
A
#
# COMPACT_ATOMS: atom_id res chain seq x y z
N MET A 1 7.25 -12.83 -8.75
CA MET A 1 8.09 -12.29 -7.67
C MET A 1 9.36 -11.58 -8.16
N LEU A 2 10.44 -12.26 -8.59
CA LEU A 2 11.69 -11.52 -8.96
C LEU A 2 11.50 -10.49 -10.08
N LYS A 3 10.71 -10.83 -11.11
CA LYS A 3 10.34 -9.89 -12.18
C LYS A 3 9.56 -8.69 -11.64
N GLU A 4 8.59 -8.92 -10.77
CA GLU A 4 7.74 -7.88 -10.19
C GLU A 4 8.55 -6.91 -9.31
N ILE A 5 9.47 -7.42 -8.50
CA ILE A 5 10.38 -6.60 -7.69
C ILE A 5 11.31 -5.78 -8.61
N ALA A 6 11.81 -6.38 -9.69
CA ALA A 6 12.62 -5.67 -10.68
C ALA A 6 11.83 -4.53 -11.34
N ASP A 7 10.60 -4.79 -11.77
CA ASP A 7 9.71 -3.78 -12.38
C ASP A 7 9.42 -2.63 -11.40
N LEU A 8 9.19 -2.91 -10.11
CA LEU A 8 8.99 -1.89 -9.08
C LEU A 8 10.26 -1.03 -8.86
N THR A 9 11.43 -1.67 -8.87
CA THR A 9 12.72 -0.99 -8.69
C THR A 9 13.04 -0.08 -9.88
N GLU A 10 12.75 -0.54 -11.10
CA GLU A 10 12.91 0.24 -12.32
C GLU A 10 12.00 1.49 -12.31
N ARG A 11 10.73 1.32 -11.93
CA ARG A 11 9.78 2.45 -11.80
C ARG A 11 10.23 3.45 -10.74
N THR A 12 10.71 2.98 -9.59
CA THR A 12 11.25 3.85 -8.52
C THR A 12 12.43 4.67 -9.05
N THR A 13 13.33 4.02 -9.79
CA THR A 13 14.50 4.68 -10.38
C THR A 13 14.10 5.76 -11.39
N ALA A 14 13.13 5.47 -12.27
CA ALA A 14 12.62 6.43 -13.24
C ALA A 14 11.97 7.66 -12.58
N LEU A 15 11.21 7.46 -11.49
CA LEU A 15 10.63 8.55 -10.70
C LEU A 15 11.71 9.42 -10.05
N LEU A 16 12.70 8.80 -9.42
CA LEU A 16 13.83 9.52 -8.80
C LEU A 16 14.64 10.33 -9.82
N GLN A 17 14.90 9.76 -11.00
CA GLN A 17 15.57 10.47 -12.09
C GLN A 17 14.75 11.66 -12.57
N SER A 18 13.43 11.51 -12.71
CA SER A 18 12.54 12.60 -13.11
C SER A 18 12.58 13.75 -12.10
N VAL A 19 12.51 13.46 -10.80
CA VAL A 19 12.67 14.46 -9.73
C VAL A 19 14.04 15.13 -9.78
N ALA A 20 15.11 14.37 -10.00
CA ALA A 20 16.47 14.91 -10.09
C ALA A 20 16.65 15.87 -11.28
N ILE A 21 16.01 15.57 -12.42
CA ILE A 21 16.03 16.42 -13.63
C ILE A 21 15.19 17.67 -13.42
N LEU A 22 13.96 17.53 -12.93
CA LEU A 22 13.02 18.64 -12.73
C LEU A 22 13.43 19.55 -11.57
N ARG A 23 14.25 19.05 -10.63
CA ARG A 23 14.65 19.74 -9.39
C ARG A 23 13.46 20.13 -8.51
N GLU A 24 12.37 19.39 -8.63
CA GLU A 24 11.13 19.61 -7.88
C GLU A 24 10.59 18.27 -7.37
N CYS A 25 10.13 18.25 -6.13
CA CYS A 25 9.48 17.10 -5.52
C CYS A 25 8.25 17.59 -4.74
N THR A 26 7.08 17.43 -5.33
CA THR A 26 5.82 17.74 -4.64
C THR A 26 5.51 16.68 -3.58
N ALA A 27 4.67 16.99 -2.60
CA ALA A 27 4.24 16.01 -1.59
C ALA A 27 3.61 14.76 -2.23
N ARG A 28 2.80 14.94 -3.28
CA ARG A 28 2.24 13.85 -4.08
C ARG A 28 3.31 12.96 -4.72
N THR A 29 4.34 13.57 -5.30
CA THR A 29 5.47 12.82 -5.89
C THR A 29 6.26 12.08 -4.82
N LEU A 30 6.46 12.71 -3.66
CA LEU A 30 7.14 12.08 -2.54
C LEU A 30 6.37 10.85 -2.04
N ASP A 31 5.06 10.95 -1.82
CA ASP A 31 4.20 9.84 -1.43
C ASP A 31 4.31 8.66 -2.41
N ALA A 32 4.28 8.93 -3.72
CA ALA A 32 4.47 7.91 -4.73
C ALA A 32 5.85 7.24 -4.61
N ILE A 33 6.93 7.99 -4.39
CA ILE A 33 8.29 7.46 -4.26
C ILE A 33 8.42 6.60 -3.00
N VAL A 34 8.00 7.11 -1.83
CA VAL A 34 8.20 6.39 -0.56
C VAL A 34 7.30 5.17 -0.46
N SER A 35 6.17 5.12 -1.19
CA SER A 35 5.28 3.95 -1.23
C SER A 35 5.95 2.68 -1.73
N TYR A 36 7.00 2.79 -2.55
CA TYR A 36 7.66 1.63 -3.14
C TYR A 36 8.31 0.72 -2.11
N GLY A 37 8.71 1.24 -0.95
CA GLY A 37 9.23 0.43 0.14
C GLY A 37 8.26 -0.68 0.55
N GLU A 38 6.99 -0.30 0.78
CA GLU A 38 5.95 -1.25 1.19
C GLU A 38 5.45 -2.11 0.03
N ARG A 39 5.37 -1.54 -1.18
CA ARG A 39 5.02 -2.30 -2.40
C ARG A 39 6.04 -3.40 -2.71
N ILE A 40 7.30 -3.24 -2.32
CA ILE A 40 8.34 -4.26 -2.47
C ILE A 40 8.32 -5.23 -1.28
N SER A 41 8.12 -4.74 -0.05
CA SER A 41 8.16 -5.56 1.17
C SER A 41 7.02 -6.60 1.23
N ALA A 42 5.79 -6.21 0.92
CA ALA A 42 4.61 -7.06 1.08
C ALA A 42 4.66 -8.35 0.22
N PRO A 43 5.02 -8.31 -1.09
CA PRO A 43 5.21 -9.52 -1.89
C PRO A 43 6.29 -10.46 -1.36
N ILE A 44 7.38 -9.92 -0.80
CA ILE A 44 8.46 -10.72 -0.22
C ILE A 44 7.94 -11.47 1.02
N VAL A 45 7.23 -10.78 1.91
CA VAL A 45 6.63 -11.39 3.11
C VAL A 45 5.61 -12.46 2.73
N ALA A 46 4.72 -12.18 1.77
CA ALA A 46 3.76 -13.17 1.28
C ALA A 46 4.45 -14.41 0.69
N ALA A 47 5.54 -14.23 -0.07
CA ALA A 47 6.31 -15.34 -0.61
C ALA A 47 6.97 -16.19 0.49
N VAL A 48 7.51 -15.57 1.54
CA VAL A 48 8.07 -16.29 2.69
C VAL A 48 6.98 -17.10 3.40
N LEU A 49 5.80 -16.51 3.65
CA LEU A 49 4.68 -17.24 4.24
C LEU A 49 4.29 -18.47 3.42
N ASN A 50 4.15 -18.30 2.10
CA ASN A 50 3.84 -19.41 1.20
C ASN A 50 4.94 -20.50 1.23
N HIS A 51 6.22 -20.10 1.26
CA HIS A 51 7.34 -21.03 1.36
C HIS A 51 7.31 -21.85 2.65
N THR A 52 6.82 -21.26 3.75
CA THR A 52 6.64 -21.94 5.04
C THR A 52 5.32 -22.70 5.19
N GLY A 53 4.51 -22.79 4.12
CA GLY A 53 3.25 -23.54 4.10
C GLY A 53 2.01 -22.75 4.52
N THR A 54 2.12 -21.44 4.76
CA THR A 54 0.97 -20.55 5.01
C THR A 54 0.53 -19.90 3.70
N LYS A 55 -0.66 -20.25 3.21
CA LYS A 55 -1.20 -19.66 1.98
C LYS A 55 -1.42 -18.16 2.19
N ALA A 56 -0.69 -17.33 1.45
CA ALA A 56 -0.71 -15.88 1.61
C ALA A 56 -0.73 -15.13 0.28
N GLU A 57 -1.31 -13.94 0.26
CA GLU A 57 -1.37 -13.07 -0.93
C GLU A 57 -1.01 -11.64 -0.52
N ALA A 58 -0.11 -11.00 -1.27
CA ALA A 58 0.21 -9.59 -1.04
C ALA A 58 -0.86 -8.69 -1.67
N LEU A 59 -1.29 -7.68 -0.92
CA LEU A 59 -2.33 -6.73 -1.34
C LEU A 59 -1.84 -5.30 -1.14
N SER A 60 -2.12 -4.44 -2.11
CA SER A 60 -1.92 -3.00 -1.94
C SER A 60 -3.07 -2.40 -1.14
N ALA A 61 -2.74 -1.61 -0.13
CA ALA A 61 -3.70 -0.79 0.61
C ALA A 61 -4.33 0.30 -0.26
N GLU A 62 -3.78 0.62 -1.43
CA GLU A 62 -4.31 1.64 -2.35
C GLU A 62 -5.64 1.25 -3.01
N GLY A 63 -6.10 0.02 -2.80
CA GLY A 63 -7.46 -0.42 -3.13
C GLY A 63 -8.37 -0.59 -1.91
N LEU A 64 -7.84 -0.48 -0.69
CA LEU A 64 -8.50 -0.84 0.56
C LEU A 64 -8.68 0.38 1.46
N LEU A 65 -7.61 1.13 1.68
CA LEU A 65 -7.51 2.27 2.58
C LEU A 65 -7.62 3.56 1.76
N ILE A 66 -8.82 4.15 1.79
CA ILE A 66 -9.14 5.38 1.07
C ILE A 66 -8.93 6.57 1.98
N THR A 67 -8.32 7.63 1.46
CA THR A 67 -7.88 8.81 2.21
C THR A 67 -8.32 10.11 1.52
N ASP A 68 -8.22 11.22 2.24
CA ASP A 68 -8.18 12.56 1.64
C ASP A 68 -6.89 12.79 0.82
N ASP A 69 -6.75 13.97 0.22
CA ASP A 69 -5.58 14.36 -0.59
C ASP A 69 -4.51 15.13 0.20
N ALA A 70 -4.49 14.99 1.53
CA ALA A 70 -3.48 15.61 2.38
C ALA A 70 -2.15 14.82 2.33
N PHE A 71 -1.51 14.79 1.15
CA PHE A 71 -0.27 14.05 0.87
C PHE A 71 0.80 14.23 1.96
N GLY A 72 1.43 13.13 2.36
CA GLY A 72 2.37 13.04 3.48
C GLY A 72 1.74 12.76 4.85
N HIS A 73 0.46 13.10 5.04
CA HIS A 73 -0.28 12.98 6.32
C HIS A 73 -1.78 12.73 6.08
N ALA A 74 -2.11 11.90 5.10
CA ALA A 74 -3.48 11.74 4.63
C ALA A 74 -4.35 11.06 5.69
N ASN A 75 -5.61 11.51 5.80
CA ASN A 75 -6.56 10.96 6.76
C ASN A 75 -7.45 9.90 6.09
N PRO A 76 -7.57 8.70 6.68
CA PRO A 76 -8.47 7.67 6.19
C PRO A 76 -9.94 8.09 6.24
N ILE A 77 -10.63 7.88 5.13
CA ILE A 77 -12.08 8.00 4.98
C ILE A 77 -12.68 6.64 5.36
N VAL A 78 -13.19 6.55 6.59
CA VAL A 78 -13.58 5.29 7.23
C VAL A 78 -14.64 4.52 6.45
N GLU A 79 -15.70 5.20 5.99
CA GLU A 79 -16.81 4.53 5.28
C GLU A 79 -16.37 3.94 3.93
N GLU A 80 -15.58 4.69 3.15
CA GLU A 80 -15.02 4.20 1.89
C GLU A 80 -14.04 3.04 2.12
N THR A 81 -13.21 3.15 3.16
CA THR A 81 -12.27 2.11 3.55
C THR A 81 -13.00 0.82 3.95
N ARG A 82 -14.05 0.93 4.78
CA ARG A 82 -14.89 -0.22 5.18
C ARG A 82 -15.53 -0.93 3.99
N SER A 83 -16.11 -0.16 3.07
CA SER A 83 -16.78 -0.71 1.88
C SER A 83 -15.81 -1.53 1.01
N ARG A 84 -14.59 -1.05 0.82
CA ARG A 84 -13.59 -1.73 -0.02
C ARG A 84 -12.84 -2.83 0.70
N ALA A 85 -12.43 -2.59 1.95
CA ALA A 85 -11.66 -3.53 2.74
C ALA A 85 -12.45 -4.81 3.06
N SER A 86 -13.70 -4.71 3.54
CA SER A 86 -14.51 -5.88 3.87
C SER A 86 -14.68 -6.80 2.66
N LYS A 87 -15.03 -6.24 1.50
CA LYS A 87 -15.18 -7.00 0.25
C LYS A 87 -13.94 -7.81 -0.15
N GLU A 88 -12.76 -7.19 -0.10
CA GLU A 88 -11.52 -7.82 -0.57
C GLU A 88 -10.88 -8.73 0.47
N LEU A 89 -10.97 -8.39 1.75
CA LEU A 89 -10.35 -9.14 2.84
C LEU A 89 -11.22 -10.33 3.27
N ASP A 90 -12.54 -10.16 3.41
CA ASP A 90 -13.44 -11.24 3.87
C ASP A 90 -13.45 -12.42 2.90
N SER A 91 -13.43 -12.11 1.60
CA SER A 91 -13.33 -13.12 0.54
C SER A 91 -12.09 -14.00 0.72
N ARG A 92 -10.92 -13.38 0.90
CA ARG A 92 -9.64 -14.10 1.04
C ARG A 92 -9.54 -14.89 2.33
N LEU A 93 -9.95 -14.28 3.43
CA LEU A 93 -10.01 -14.92 4.74
C LEU A 93 -10.94 -16.15 4.69
N GLY A 94 -12.09 -16.04 4.03
CA GLY A 94 -13.02 -17.15 3.82
C GLY A 94 -12.43 -18.34 3.04
N TYR A 95 -11.42 -18.11 2.20
CA TYR A 95 -10.67 -19.15 1.48
C TYR A 95 -9.38 -19.60 2.19
N GLY A 96 -9.18 -19.20 3.46
CA GLY A 96 -7.98 -19.52 4.23
C GLY A 96 -6.70 -18.91 3.67
N VAL A 97 -6.81 -17.76 2.98
CA VAL A 97 -5.67 -17.00 2.47
C VAL A 97 -5.35 -15.88 3.45
N VAL A 98 -4.09 -15.79 3.89
CA VAL A 98 -3.60 -14.70 4.74
C VAL A 98 -3.26 -13.48 3.86
N PRO A 99 -4.01 -12.37 3.95
CA PRO A 99 -3.68 -11.14 3.24
C PRO A 99 -2.47 -10.45 3.88
N VAL A 100 -1.44 -10.19 3.10
CA VAL A 100 -0.29 -9.36 3.49
C VAL A 100 -0.48 -7.98 2.87
N VAL A 101 -1.10 -7.07 3.62
CA VAL A 101 -1.45 -5.74 3.14
C VAL A 101 -0.28 -4.77 3.36
N THR A 102 0.04 -3.95 2.36
CA THR A 102 1.01 -2.85 2.52
C THR A 102 0.57 -1.89 3.64
N GLY A 103 1.43 -1.58 4.59
CA GLY A 103 1.18 -0.53 5.58
C GLY A 103 1.51 0.87 5.04
N PHE A 104 1.28 1.91 5.85
CA PHE A 104 1.72 3.31 5.65
C PHE A 104 1.11 4.06 4.45
N ILE A 105 0.65 3.35 3.43
CA ILE A 105 0.14 3.89 2.18
C ILE A 105 -1.37 3.71 2.07
N GLY A 106 -2.00 4.62 1.35
CA GLY A 106 -3.41 4.54 0.95
C GLY A 106 -3.58 5.19 -0.41
N SER A 107 -4.83 5.43 -0.80
CA SER A 107 -5.12 6.20 -2.00
C SER A 107 -6.25 7.19 -1.81
N THR A 108 -6.27 8.25 -2.62
CA THR A 108 -7.47 9.06 -2.78
C THR A 108 -8.57 8.23 -3.47
N VAL A 109 -9.80 8.74 -3.48
CA VAL A 109 -10.92 8.10 -4.20
C VAL A 109 -10.60 7.87 -5.68
N ASP A 110 -9.80 8.77 -6.28
CA ASP A 110 -9.34 8.72 -7.67
C ASP A 110 -8.12 7.79 -7.89
N GLY A 111 -7.66 7.10 -6.85
CA GLY A 111 -6.56 6.15 -6.92
C GLY A 111 -5.16 6.78 -6.91
N VAL A 112 -5.03 8.02 -6.42
CA VAL A 112 -3.71 8.65 -6.26
C VAL A 112 -3.08 8.18 -4.95
N THR A 113 -1.85 7.66 -5.00
CA THR A 113 -1.09 7.23 -3.81
C THR A 113 -0.96 8.36 -2.78
N THR A 114 -1.26 8.02 -1.53
CA THR A 114 -1.06 8.88 -0.35
C THR A 114 -0.29 8.13 0.73
N THR A 115 0.32 8.87 1.65
CA THR A 115 0.91 8.29 2.87
C THR A 115 0.26 8.85 4.13
N LEU A 116 0.21 8.03 5.17
CA LEU A 116 -0.45 8.34 6.45
C LEU A 116 0.46 9.08 7.44
N GLY A 117 1.69 9.41 7.04
CA GLY A 117 2.69 10.00 7.91
C GLY A 117 3.35 9.02 8.89
N ARG A 118 4.00 9.56 9.92
CA ARG A 118 4.77 8.78 10.91
C ARG A 118 3.86 7.81 11.67
N GLY A 119 4.30 6.56 11.81
CA GLY A 119 3.48 5.50 12.42
C GLY A 119 2.38 4.99 11.49
N GLY A 120 2.43 5.34 10.20
CA GLY A 120 1.39 5.01 9.25
C GLY A 120 1.11 3.52 9.12
N SER A 121 2.10 2.63 9.27
CA SER A 121 1.83 1.17 9.23
C SER A 121 1.00 0.69 10.41
N ASP A 122 1.26 1.20 11.62
CA ASP A 122 0.42 0.91 12.80
C ASP A 122 -0.99 1.49 12.61
N TYR A 123 -1.07 2.68 12.02
CA TYR A 123 -2.35 3.32 11.75
C TYR A 123 -3.16 2.59 10.68
N SER A 124 -2.52 2.12 9.60
CA SER A 124 -3.13 1.24 8.59
C SER A 124 -3.73 0.01 9.24
N ALA A 125 -3.00 -0.66 10.13
CA ALA A 125 -3.47 -1.85 10.82
C ALA A 125 -4.71 -1.54 11.69
N ALA A 126 -4.68 -0.46 12.46
CA ALA A 126 -5.81 -0.05 13.31
C ALA A 126 -7.07 0.28 12.49
N VAL A 127 -6.90 0.99 11.36
CA VAL A 127 -8.01 1.39 10.50
C VAL A 127 -8.61 0.18 9.79
N LEU A 128 -7.78 -0.69 9.21
CA LEU A 128 -8.25 -1.90 8.55
C LEU A 128 -8.96 -2.83 9.53
N ALA A 129 -8.43 -2.99 10.75
CA ALA A 129 -9.09 -3.79 11.79
C ALA A 129 -10.44 -3.21 12.26
N ALA A 130 -10.65 -1.90 12.16
CA ALA A 130 -11.96 -1.29 12.44
C ALA A 130 -12.93 -1.32 11.24
N ALA A 131 -12.40 -1.63 10.05
CA ALA A 131 -13.10 -1.65 8.77
C ALA A 131 -13.57 -3.05 8.36
N THR A 132 -13.00 -4.11 8.95
CA THR A 132 -13.36 -5.53 8.80
C THR A 132 -14.00 -6.06 10.07
#